data_AF-A0A7T1MCA1-F1
#
_entry.id   AF-A0A7T1MCA1-F1
#
_cell.length_a   1.000
_cell.length_b   1.000
_cell.length_c   1.000
_cell.angle_alpha   90.00
_cell.angle_beta   90.00
_cell.angle_gamma   90.00
#
_symmetry.space_group_name_H-M   'P 1'
#
loop_
_entity.id
_entity.type
_entity.pdbx_description
1 polymer ?
#
loop_
_entity_poly.entity_id
_entity_poly.type
_entity_poly.pdbx_seq_one_letter_code
_entity_poly.pdbx_strand_id
1 'polypeptide(L)'
;MLLRLLLPLLIVLLVGWGAPSAALASMFHLEGPLPADLGIHGGSLSPCASSAHCARQNWSVADPDAAVEFLASRLEATEAIRIVERQSNYLHATATSSLFGFVDDLELLADPVHQQVQARSVSRLGDSDLGVNARRLEWLSTALERD
;
A
#
# COMPACT_ATOMS: atom_id res chain seq x y z
N MET A 1 16.67 -9.80 65.10
CA MET A 1 16.09 -10.80 64.17
C MET A 1 16.43 -10.35 62.75
N LEU A 2 17.72 -10.43 62.41
CA LEU A 2 18.29 -10.13 61.11
C LEU A 2 18.69 -11.46 60.47
N LEU A 3 18.58 -11.52 59.13
CA LEU A 3 19.05 -12.56 58.20
C LEU A 3 17.98 -13.55 57.70
N ARG A 4 17.58 -13.35 56.43
CA ARG A 4 17.14 -14.28 55.37
C ARG A 4 16.44 -13.40 54.31
N LEU A 5 16.75 -13.31 53.02
CA LEU A 5 17.61 -14.01 52.07
C LEU A 5 17.78 -13.08 50.85
N LEU A 6 18.90 -13.23 50.14
CA LEU A 6 19.25 -12.56 48.88
C LEU A 6 18.52 -13.19 47.67
N LEU A 7 18.28 -12.34 46.64
CA LEU A 7 17.98 -12.62 45.21
C LEU A 7 16.65 -13.35 44.86
N PRO A 8 15.95 -12.99 43.76
CA PRO A 8 16.42 -12.39 42.51
C PRO A 8 15.93 -10.93 42.33
N LEU A 9 16.73 -9.91 41.98
CA LEU A 9 17.43 -9.65 40.71
C LEU A 9 16.76 -10.31 39.49
N LEU A 10 16.28 -9.48 38.55
CA LEU A 10 16.03 -9.80 37.13
C LEU A 10 14.57 -10.09 36.66
N ILE A 11 13.62 -9.17 36.86
CA ILE A 11 12.51 -8.95 35.89
C ILE A 11 12.23 -7.45 35.73
N VAL A 12 13.26 -6.63 35.56
CA VAL A 12 13.12 -5.22 35.10
C VAL A 12 14.10 -4.94 33.94
N LEU A 13 14.64 -5.98 33.31
CA LEU A 13 15.55 -5.88 32.16
C LEU A 13 15.10 -6.83 31.04
N LEU A 14 13.83 -6.73 30.66
CA LEU A 14 13.35 -7.11 29.33
C LEU A 14 12.48 -6.00 28.73
N VAL A 15 12.74 -4.73 29.09
CA VAL A 15 12.57 -3.62 28.13
C VAL A 15 13.78 -3.67 27.21
N GLY A 16 13.94 -4.80 26.52
CA GLY A 16 14.87 -4.92 25.42
C GLY A 16 14.40 -3.92 24.37
N TRP A 17 15.34 -3.12 23.88
CA TRP A 17 15.19 -2.20 22.77
C TRP A 17 14.81 -2.94 21.47
N GLY A 18 13.59 -3.48 21.41
CA GLY A 18 12.85 -3.62 20.18
C GLY A 18 11.88 -2.47 20.17
N ALA A 19 12.07 -1.51 19.28
CA ALA A 19 10.98 -0.60 18.95
C ALA A 19 9.74 -1.48 18.70
N PRO A 20 8.60 -1.26 19.37
CA PRO A 20 7.38 -1.86 18.89
C PRO A 20 7.14 -1.16 17.54
N SER A 21 7.53 -1.82 16.45
CA SER A 21 6.93 -1.49 15.16
C SER A 21 5.47 -1.84 15.34
N ALA A 22 4.68 -0.86 15.77
CA ALA A 22 3.27 -1.01 16.02
C ALA A 22 2.54 -1.06 14.68
N ALA A 23 2.85 -2.08 13.87
CA ALA A 23 1.90 -2.59 12.91
C ALA A 23 0.79 -3.24 13.75
N LEU A 24 -0.23 -2.45 14.09
CA LEU A 24 -1.51 -3.02 14.51
C LEU A 24 -2.04 -3.79 13.31
N ALA A 25 -1.72 -5.07 13.23
CA ALA A 25 -2.34 -5.98 12.27
C ALA A 25 -3.84 -6.01 12.59
N SER A 26 -4.68 -5.64 11.62
CA SER A 26 -6.12 -5.65 11.82
C SER A 26 -6.58 -7.08 12.10
N MET A 27 -7.45 -7.25 13.10
CA MET A 27 -8.09 -8.53 13.40
C MET A 27 -9.31 -8.80 12.51
N PHE A 28 -9.69 -7.83 11.68
CA PHE A 28 -10.78 -7.92 10.73
C PHE A 28 -10.21 -8.00 9.31
N HIS A 29 -10.84 -8.79 8.45
CA HIS A 29 -10.53 -8.86 7.02
C HIS A 29 -11.82 -8.57 6.27
N LEU A 30 -12.04 -7.29 5.98
CA LEU A 30 -13.25 -6.81 5.32
C LEU A 30 -12.93 -6.66 3.84
N GLU A 31 -13.29 -7.67 3.06
CA GLU A 31 -13.01 -7.75 1.62
C GLU A 31 -14.30 -7.84 0.82
N GLY A 32 -14.46 -6.91 -0.13
CA GLY A 32 -15.54 -6.94 -1.11
C GLY A 32 -15.14 -7.78 -2.33
N PRO A 33 -16.04 -7.95 -3.30
CA PRO A 33 -15.68 -8.58 -4.57
C PRO A 33 -14.56 -7.81 -5.27
N LEU A 34 -13.74 -8.51 -6.04
CA LEU A 34 -12.74 -7.88 -6.90
C LEU A 34 -13.46 -6.93 -7.89
N PRO A 35 -13.00 -5.67 -8.05
CA PRO A 35 -13.58 -4.76 -9.05
C PRO A 35 -13.49 -5.38 -10.44
N ALA A 36 -14.62 -5.43 -11.15
CA ALA A 36 -14.69 -6.06 -12.48
C ALA A 36 -13.96 -5.26 -13.57
N ASP A 37 -13.53 -4.04 -13.24
CA ASP A 37 -12.89 -3.09 -14.15
C ASP A 37 -11.38 -2.94 -13.90
N LEU A 38 -10.74 -3.84 -13.14
CA LEU A 38 -9.29 -3.90 -13.04
C LEU A 38 -8.64 -4.28 -14.38
N GLY A 39 -7.35 -3.98 -14.51
CA GLY A 39 -6.53 -4.25 -15.68
C GLY A 39 -6.50 -3.09 -16.68
N ILE A 40 -5.90 -3.38 -17.83
CA ILE A 40 -5.73 -2.42 -18.92
C ILE A 40 -6.94 -2.48 -19.85
N HIS A 41 -7.61 -1.34 -20.02
CA HIS A 41 -8.75 -1.15 -20.91
C HIS A 41 -8.42 -0.11 -21.97
N GLY A 42 -8.23 -0.56 -23.22
CA GLY A 42 -7.90 0.35 -24.33
C GLY A 42 -6.56 1.10 -24.14
N GLY A 43 -5.59 0.47 -23.47
CA GLY A 43 -4.28 1.07 -23.19
C GLY A 43 -4.27 2.03 -21.99
N SER A 44 -5.28 1.99 -21.13
CA SER A 44 -5.34 2.82 -19.92
C SER A 44 -5.98 2.06 -18.77
N LEU A 45 -5.71 2.50 -17.54
CA LEU A 45 -6.46 2.03 -16.37
C LEU A 45 -7.91 2.51 -16.45
N SER A 46 -8.82 1.92 -15.67
CA SER A 46 -10.21 2.38 -15.57
C SER A 46 -10.34 3.72 -14.83
N PRO A 47 -11.30 4.59 -15.17
CA PRO A 47 -11.53 5.82 -14.41
C PRO A 47 -12.12 5.51 -13.02
N CYS A 48 -12.02 6.46 -12.09
CA CYS A 48 -12.78 6.39 -10.85
C CYS A 48 -14.20 6.88 -11.10
N ALA A 49 -15.21 6.02 -10.85
CA ALA A 49 -16.62 6.42 -10.92
C ALA A 49 -16.99 7.48 -9.86
N SER A 50 -16.30 7.47 -8.73
CA SER A 50 -16.42 8.44 -7.64
C SER A 50 -15.09 8.57 -6.90
N SER A 51 -14.82 9.75 -6.32
CA SER A 51 -13.67 9.95 -5.43
C SER A 51 -13.88 9.41 -4.01
N ALA A 52 -15.09 8.92 -3.69
CA ALA A 52 -15.43 8.49 -2.33
C ALA A 52 -14.59 7.29 -1.86
N HIS A 53 -14.20 6.40 -2.77
CA HIS A 53 -13.47 5.15 -2.51
C HIS A 53 -12.48 4.78 -3.62
N CYS A 54 -12.12 5.74 -4.48
CA CYS A 54 -11.20 5.55 -5.59
C CYS A 54 -10.41 6.83 -5.82
N ALA A 55 -9.13 6.69 -6.13
CA ALA A 55 -8.27 7.76 -6.62
C ALA A 55 -7.54 7.30 -7.87
N ARG A 56 -7.33 8.23 -8.80
CA ARG A 56 -6.52 8.01 -10.00
C ARG A 56 -5.64 9.22 -10.26
N GLN A 57 -4.41 8.97 -10.67
CA GLN A 57 -3.44 9.99 -11.03
C GLN A 57 -2.62 9.53 -12.23
N ASN A 58 -2.01 10.47 -12.94
CA ASN A 58 -0.99 10.21 -13.94
C ASN A 58 0.26 11.01 -13.54
N TRP A 59 1.42 10.37 -13.53
CA TRP A 59 2.67 10.97 -13.12
C TRP A 59 3.64 11.02 -14.30
N SER A 60 4.04 12.22 -14.72
CA SER A 60 5.05 12.39 -15.75
C SER A 60 6.41 11.90 -15.26
N VAL A 61 7.03 10.98 -16.00
CA VAL A 61 8.34 10.40 -15.68
C VAL A 61 9.13 10.17 -16.96
N ALA A 62 10.47 10.22 -16.88
CA ALA A 62 11.34 10.03 -18.04
C ALA A 62 11.38 8.57 -18.52
N ASP A 63 11.27 7.62 -17.60
CA ASP A 63 11.26 6.19 -17.89
C ASP A 63 10.13 5.51 -17.09
N PRO A 64 8.94 5.34 -17.70
CA PRO A 64 7.79 4.73 -17.02
C PRO A 64 8.03 3.30 -16.54
N ASP A 65 8.79 2.49 -17.29
CA ASP A 65 9.05 1.10 -16.93
C ASP A 65 9.98 1.05 -15.70
N ALA A 66 11.05 1.85 -15.69
CA ALA A 66 11.93 1.97 -14.52
C ALA A 66 11.19 2.54 -13.30
N ALA A 67 10.32 3.52 -13.49
CA ALA A 67 9.51 4.10 -12.42
C ALA A 67 8.56 3.07 -11.79
N VAL A 68 7.90 2.24 -12.59
CA VAL A 68 7.05 1.15 -12.07
C VAL A 68 7.88 0.14 -11.28
N GLU A 69 9.06 -0.25 -11.76
CA GLU A 69 9.94 -1.19 -11.04
C GLU A 69 10.48 -0.62 -9.71
N PHE A 70 10.83 0.67 -9.70
CA PHE A 70 11.19 1.38 -8.47
C PHE A 70 10.03 1.36 -7.46
N LEU A 71 8.82 1.73 -7.90
CA LEU A 71 7.63 1.70 -7.04
C LEU A 71 7.30 0.29 -6.57
N ALA A 72 7.47 -0.72 -7.42
CA ALA A 72 7.23 -2.11 -7.08
C ALA A 72 8.11 -2.55 -5.89
N SER A 73 9.39 -2.18 -5.90
CA SER A 73 10.33 -2.44 -4.80
C SER A 73 9.88 -1.78 -3.48
N ARG A 74 9.28 -0.59 -3.56
CA ARG A 74 8.73 0.13 -2.38
C ARG A 74 7.45 -0.53 -1.85
N LEU A 75 6.59 -1.01 -2.75
CA LEU A 75 5.38 -1.74 -2.40
C LEU A 75 5.71 -3.06 -1.71
N GLU A 76 6.70 -3.82 -2.21
CA GLU A 76 7.17 -5.07 -1.58
C GLU A 76 7.75 -4.87 -0.19
N ALA A 77 8.41 -3.73 0.06
CA ALA A 77 8.93 -3.37 1.38
C ALA A 77 7.84 -2.92 2.37
N THR A 78 6.58 -2.79 1.93
CA THR A 78 5.48 -2.30 2.75
C THR A 78 4.62 -3.47 3.23
N GLU A 79 4.67 -3.77 4.54
CA GLU A 79 4.01 -4.95 5.15
C GLU A 79 2.52 -5.08 4.83
N ALA A 80 1.81 -3.95 4.72
CA ALA A 80 0.36 -3.92 4.44
C ALA A 80 0.00 -4.06 2.95
N ILE A 81 0.98 -4.20 2.06
CA ILE A 81 0.80 -4.27 0.60
C ILE A 81 1.33 -5.61 0.09
N ARG A 82 0.61 -6.20 -0.86
CA ARG A 82 1.02 -7.42 -1.56
C ARG A 82 0.83 -7.25 -3.06
N ILE A 83 1.89 -7.44 -3.84
CA ILE A 83 1.77 -7.54 -5.30
C ILE A 83 1.11 -8.88 -5.63
N VAL A 84 0.03 -8.84 -6.40
CA VAL A 84 -0.76 -10.03 -6.79
C VAL A 84 -0.60 -10.36 -8.27
N GLU A 85 -0.26 -9.38 -9.09
CA GLU A 85 0.05 -9.58 -10.51
C GLU A 85 1.13 -8.61 -10.96
N ARG A 86 2.08 -9.12 -11.76
CA ARG A 86 3.10 -8.33 -12.43
C ARG A 86 3.23 -8.80 -13.87
N GLN A 87 3.06 -7.88 -14.79
CA GLN A 87 3.26 -8.05 -16.23
C GLN A 87 4.33 -7.05 -16.70
N SER A 88 4.65 -7.03 -18.01
CA SER A 88 5.74 -6.21 -18.55
C SER A 88 5.59 -4.71 -18.28
N ASN A 89 4.38 -4.18 -18.30
CA ASN A 89 4.10 -2.74 -18.13
C ASN A 89 2.97 -2.47 -17.13
N TYR A 90 2.51 -3.49 -16.40
CA TYR A 90 1.37 -3.40 -15.49
C TYR A 90 1.67 -4.14 -14.19
N LEU A 91 1.26 -3.53 -13.09
CA LEU A 91 1.38 -4.08 -11.75
C LEU A 91 0.06 -3.90 -11.02
N HIS A 92 -0.42 -4.97 -10.39
CA HIS A 92 -1.54 -4.95 -9.48
C HIS A 92 -1.10 -5.44 -8.11
N ALA A 93 -1.44 -4.65 -7.09
CA ALA A 93 -1.22 -4.96 -5.70
C ALA A 93 -2.51 -4.79 -4.89
N THR A 94 -2.63 -5.53 -3.80
CA THR A 94 -3.65 -5.32 -2.78
C THR A 94 -3.04 -4.58 -1.59
N ALA A 95 -3.73 -3.58 -1.05
CA ALA A 95 -3.34 -2.87 0.16
C ALA A 95 -4.40 -3.06 1.25
N THR A 96 -3.98 -3.40 2.47
CA THR A 96 -4.89 -3.65 3.60
C THR A 96 -4.81 -2.51 4.62
N SER A 97 -5.95 -1.93 4.98
CA SER A 97 -6.03 -0.87 5.99
C SER A 97 -5.82 -1.42 7.41
N SER A 98 -4.95 -0.80 8.21
CA SER A 98 -4.54 -1.30 9.54
C SER A 98 -5.65 -1.31 10.60
N LEU A 99 -6.60 -0.38 10.54
CA LEU A 99 -7.64 -0.26 11.58
C LEU A 99 -8.77 -1.28 11.41
N PHE A 100 -9.31 -1.41 10.19
CA PHE A 100 -10.50 -2.21 9.91
C PHE A 100 -10.27 -3.36 8.93
N GLY A 101 -9.09 -3.46 8.32
CA GLY A 101 -8.77 -4.52 7.39
C GLY A 101 -9.48 -4.44 6.04
N PHE A 102 -9.86 -3.23 5.61
CA PHE A 102 -10.37 -3.01 4.27
C PHE A 102 -9.28 -3.28 3.23
N VAL A 103 -9.62 -4.07 2.22
CA VAL A 103 -8.74 -4.36 1.08
C VAL A 103 -9.05 -3.39 -0.05
N ASP A 104 -8.00 -2.70 -0.50
CA ASP A 104 -7.99 -1.87 -1.70
C ASP A 104 -7.12 -2.54 -2.78
N ASP A 105 -7.45 -2.30 -4.04
CA ASP A 105 -6.64 -2.66 -5.20
C ASP A 105 -5.88 -1.42 -5.71
N LEU A 106 -4.56 -1.57 -5.88
CA LEU A 106 -3.64 -0.59 -6.44
C LEU A 106 -3.13 -1.09 -7.79
N GLU A 107 -3.31 -0.30 -8.82
CA GLU A 107 -2.86 -0.57 -10.19
C GLU A 107 -1.85 0.48 -10.62
N LEU A 108 -0.73 0.04 -11.20
CA LEU A 108 0.26 0.89 -11.86
C LEU A 108 0.41 0.41 -13.31
N LEU A 109 0.43 1.35 -14.25
CA LEU A 109 0.63 1.10 -15.67
C LEU A 109 1.71 2.03 -16.21
N ALA A 110 2.81 1.46 -16.69
CA ALA A 110 3.80 2.18 -17.46
C ALA A 110 3.20 2.53 -18.83
N ASP A 111 3.22 3.83 -19.16
CA ASP A 111 2.74 4.36 -20.44
C ASP A 111 3.89 5.13 -21.15
N PRO A 112 4.79 4.40 -21.84
CA PRO A 112 5.93 4.99 -22.53
C PRO A 112 5.53 5.97 -23.64
N VAL A 113 4.35 5.79 -24.23
CA VAL A 113 3.84 6.64 -25.32
C VAL A 113 3.61 8.07 -24.83
N HIS A 114 3.07 8.22 -23.62
CA HIS A 114 2.79 9.52 -23.01
C HIS A 114 3.82 9.94 -21.95
N GLN A 115 4.90 9.18 -21.77
CA GLN A 115 5.96 9.44 -20.79
C GLN A 115 5.38 9.63 -19.37
N GLN A 116 4.51 8.70 -18.97
CA GLN A 116 3.85 8.76 -17.67
C GLN A 116 3.64 7.37 -17.07
N VAL A 117 3.42 7.33 -15.75
CA VAL A 117 2.82 6.19 -15.06
C VAL A 117 1.37 6.54 -14.75
N GLN A 118 0.43 5.70 -15.18
CA GLN A 118 -0.95 5.78 -14.72
C GLN A 118 -1.08 5.00 -13.42
N ALA A 119 -1.73 5.58 -12.42
CA ALA A 119 -1.91 4.95 -11.14
C ALA A 119 -3.37 5.06 -10.69
N ARG A 120 -3.93 3.96 -10.19
CA ARG A 120 -5.27 3.89 -9.64
C ARG A 120 -5.26 3.11 -8.33
N SER A 121 -5.97 3.61 -7.33
CA SER A 121 -6.18 2.91 -6.06
C SER A 121 -7.68 2.93 -5.75
N VAL A 122 -8.29 1.77 -5.51
CA VAL A 122 -9.74 1.61 -5.38
C VAL A 122 -10.10 0.61 -4.28
N SER A 123 -11.05 0.96 -3.41
CA SER A 123 -11.54 0.05 -2.38
C SER A 123 -12.50 -1.00 -2.94
N ARG A 124 -12.44 -2.23 -2.42
CA ARG A 124 -13.38 -3.30 -2.81
C ARG A 124 -14.77 -3.15 -2.20
N LEU A 125 -14.87 -2.43 -1.08
CA LEU A 125 -16.11 -2.23 -0.35
C LEU A 125 -16.10 -0.94 0.46
N GLY A 126 -17.29 -0.53 0.89
CA GLY A 126 -17.51 0.64 1.75
C GLY A 126 -17.98 1.86 0.96
N ASP A 127 -18.72 2.73 1.65
CA ASP A 127 -19.26 3.95 1.03
C ASP A 127 -18.20 5.04 0.86
N SER A 128 -17.18 5.04 1.73
CA SER A 128 -16.02 5.93 1.62
C SER A 128 -14.76 5.34 2.23
N ASP A 129 -13.61 5.71 1.66
CA ASP A 129 -12.26 5.38 2.12
C ASP A 129 -11.61 6.51 2.97
N LEU A 130 -12.32 7.62 3.22
CA LEU A 130 -11.81 8.81 3.90
C LEU A 130 -10.48 9.35 3.28
N GLY A 131 -10.31 9.19 1.98
CA GLY A 131 -9.13 9.60 1.20
C GLY A 131 -7.92 8.68 1.36
N VAL A 132 -8.07 7.45 1.86
CA VAL A 132 -6.96 6.49 1.98
C VAL A 132 -6.32 6.21 0.61
N ASN A 133 -7.12 5.99 -0.43
CA ASN A 133 -6.61 5.71 -1.77
C ASN A 133 -5.85 6.92 -2.34
N ALA A 134 -6.37 8.14 -2.14
CA ALA A 134 -5.69 9.35 -2.58
C ALA A 134 -4.34 9.55 -1.88
N ARG A 135 -4.28 9.34 -0.55
CA ARG A 135 -3.03 9.44 0.23
C ARG A 135 -2.01 8.37 -0.18
N ARG A 136 -2.46 7.17 -0.56
CA ARG A 136 -1.58 6.12 -1.07
C ARG A 136 -0.91 6.54 -2.37
N LEU A 137 -1.67 7.10 -3.31
CA LEU A 137 -1.13 7.61 -4.57
C LEU A 137 -0.17 8.78 -4.33
N GLU A 138 -0.48 9.69 -3.40
CA GLU A 138 0.41 10.79 -3.02
C GLU A 138 1.74 10.32 -2.42
N TRP A 139 1.70 9.27 -1.59
CA TRP A 139 2.91 8.67 -1.03
C TRP A 139 3.83 8.10 -2.12
N LEU A 140 3.25 7.48 -3.15
CA LEU A 140 3.99 6.93 -4.29
C LEU A 140 4.52 8.03 -5.20
N SER A 141 3.72 9.05 -5.52
CA SER A 141 4.17 10.19 -6.32
C SER A 141 5.35 10.91 -5.67
N THR A 142 5.26 11.16 -4.36
CA THR A 142 6.37 11.75 -3.58
C THR A 142 7.64 10.90 -3.60
N ALA A 143 7.51 9.57 -3.72
CA ALA A 143 8.67 8.69 -3.82
C ALA A 143 9.39 8.84 -5.18
N LEU A 144 8.64 9.04 -6.27
CA LEU A 144 9.19 9.29 -7.61
C LEU A 144 9.92 10.63 -7.71
N GLU A 145 9.48 11.67 -6.99
CA GLU A 145 10.12 12.99 -7.00
C GLU A 145 11.50 13.01 -6.30
N ARG A 146 11.84 11.94 -5.57
CA ARG A 146 13.04 11.84 -4.74
C ARG A 146 14.04 10.79 -5.23
N ASP A 147 13.70 10.10 -6.31
CA ASP A 147 14.56 9.13 -7.02
C ASP A 147 15.41 9.86 -8.07
#